data_AF-A0A523Y2N0-F1
#
_entry.id   AF-A0A523Y2N0-F1
#
_cell.length_a   1.000
_cell.length_b   1.000
_cell.length_c   1.000
_cell.angle_alpha   90.00
_cell.angle_beta   90.00
_cell.angle_gamma   90.00
#
_symmetry.space_group_name_H-M   'P 1'
#
loop_
_entity.id
_entity.type
_entity.pdbx_description
1 polymer ?
#
loop_
_entity_poly.entity_id
_entity_poly.type
_entity_poly.pdbx_seq_one_letter_code
_entity_poly.pdbx_strand_id
1 'polypeptide(L)' 'MIYKNYAPPSRIDAPGVLHHIICRGIERRDIFHDEAGRKNSVDRLGDVLIMRTMRQMPVFGRDHSPSEM' A
#
# COMPACT_ATOMS: atom_id res chain seq x y z
N MET A 1 -26.98 26.97 2.47
CA MET A 1 -25.54 26.71 2.26
C MET A 1 -25.08 25.82 3.41
N ILE A 2 -24.96 24.51 3.19
CA ILE A 2 -24.67 23.53 4.26
C ILE A 2 -23.20 23.14 4.13
N TYR A 3 -22.37 23.52 5.11
CA TYR A 3 -20.97 23.10 5.17
C TYR A 3 -20.91 21.61 5.46
N LYS A 4 -20.49 20.84 4.46
CA LYS A 4 -20.28 19.41 4.56
C LYS A 4 -18.98 19.19 5.34
N ASN A 5 -19.11 18.72 6.56
CA ASN A 5 -18.00 18.46 7.47
C ASN A 5 -17.29 17.18 7.00
N TYR A 6 -16.42 17.30 5.99
CA TYR A 6 -15.57 16.21 5.54
C TYR A 6 -14.42 16.08 6.54
N ALA A 7 -14.48 15.09 7.42
CA ALA A 7 -13.26 14.59 8.03
C ALA A 7 -12.33 14.16 6.88
N PRO A 8 -11.10 14.71 6.78
CA PRO A 8 -10.19 14.27 5.73
C PRO A 8 -9.95 12.76 5.91
N PRO A 9 -9.86 11.99 4.82
CA PRO A 9 -9.56 10.57 4.91
C PRO A 9 -8.26 10.40 5.70
N SER A 10 -8.30 9.55 6.72
CA SER A 10 -7.19 9.35 7.66
C SER A 10 -5.96 8.70 7.03
N ARG A 11 -6.04 8.33 5.75
CA ARG A 11 -4.97 7.70 4.96
C ARG A 11 -4.90 8.41 3.61
N ILE A 12 -3.75 9.02 3.34
CA ILE A 12 -3.42 9.58 2.03
C ILE A 12 -3.24 8.40 1.07
N ASP A 13 -4.12 8.26 0.08
CA ASP A 13 -4.01 7.23 -0.95
C ASP A 13 -3.67 7.92 -2.28
N ALA A 14 -2.37 7.99 -2.60
CA ALA A 14 -1.89 8.59 -3.82
C ALA A 14 -0.66 7.82 -4.35
N PRO A 15 -0.50 7.71 -5.68
CA PRO A 15 0.64 7.02 -6.28
C PRO A 15 1.96 7.69 -5.90
N GLY A 16 2.96 6.89 -5.55
CA GLY A 16 4.28 7.37 -5.14
C GLY A 16 4.39 7.83 -3.68
N VAL A 17 3.32 7.72 -2.87
CA VAL A 17 3.37 8.01 -1.44
C VAL A 17 4.12 6.92 -0.69
N LEU A 18 5.07 7.32 0.16
CA LEU A 18 5.75 6.43 1.10
C LEU A 18 4.91 6.28 2.38
N HIS A 19 4.49 5.05 2.66
CA HIS A 19 3.78 4.72 3.89
C HIS A 19 4.72 4.08 4.91
N HIS A 20 4.87 4.72 6.07
CA HIS A 20 5.51 4.07 7.22
C HIS A 20 4.49 3.21 7.97
N ILE A 21 4.67 1.88 7.97
CA ILE A 21 3.78 0.92 8.60
C ILE A 21 4.44 0.40 9.88
N ILE A 22 3.75 0.49 11.01
CA ILE A 22 4.18 -0.05 12.30
C ILE A 22 3.19 -1.12 12.74
N CYS A 23 3.69 -2.29 13.13
CA CYS A 23 2.89 -3.38 13.70
C CYS A 23 3.26 -3.59 15.17
N ARG A 24 2.29 -4.05 15.96
CA ARG A 24 2.45 -4.36 17.39
C ARG A 24 1.87 -5.74 17.68
N GLY A 25 2.45 -6.45 18.65
CA GLY A 25 1.88 -7.72 19.09
C GLY A 25 0.58 -7.51 19.85
N ILE A 26 -0.29 -8.52 19.75
CA ILE A 26 -1.53 -8.58 20.51
C ILE A 26 -1.17 -8.65 22.00
N GLU A 27 -1.92 -7.94 22.85
CA GLU A 27 -1.67 -7.88 24.30
C GLU A 27 -0.24 -7.44 24.69
N ARG A 28 0.42 -6.63 23.84
CA ARG A 28 1.83 -6.20 24.03
C ARG A 28 2.84 -7.36 24.09
N ARG A 29 2.47 -8.52 23.56
CA ARG A 29 3.39 -9.65 23.41
C ARG A 29 4.36 -9.42 22.26
N ASP A 30 5.40 -10.23 22.22
CA ASP A 30 6.33 -10.25 21.11
C ASP A 30 5.64 -10.72 19.83
N ILE A 31 5.94 -10.06 18.72
CA ILE A 31 5.39 -10.41 17.39
C ILE A 31 6.07 -11.68 16.88
N PHE A 32 7.35 -11.84 17.19
CA PHE A 32 8.17 -12.95 16.73
C PHE A 32 8.88 -13.58 17.92
N HIS A 33 8.76 -14.89 18.04
CA HIS A 33 9.47 -15.69 19.06
C HIS A 33 10.75 -16.31 18.49
N ASP A 34 10.92 -16.29 17.17
CA ASP A 34 12.07 -16.84 16.46
C ASP A 34 12.34 -16.09 15.13
N GLU A 35 13.53 -16.30 14.58
CA GLU A 35 14.02 -15.71 13.33
C GLU A 35 13.18 -16.14 12.11
N ALA A 36 12.70 -17.38 12.11
CA ALA A 36 11.94 -17.94 11.00
C ALA A 36 10.55 -17.30 10.88
N GLY A 37 9.87 -17.05 12.01
CA GLY A 37 8.60 -16.34 12.10
C GLY A 37 8.74 -14.88 11.65
N ARG A 38 9.85 -14.23 11.99
CA ARG A 38 10.19 -12.88 11.50
C ARG A 38 10.33 -12.88 9.98
N LYS A 39 11.12 -13.80 9.42
CA LYS A 39 11.37 -13.90 7.98
C LYS A 39 10.08 -14.22 7.20
N ASN A 40 9.34 -15.24 7.62
CA ASN A 40 8.08 -15.64 6.99
C ASN A 40 7.07 -14.48 6.95
N SER A 41 7.01 -13.70 8.02
CA SER A 41 6.10 -12.54 8.07
C SER A 41 6.51 -11.42 7.12
N VAL A 42 7.81 -11.14 6.97
CA VAL A 42 8.32 -10.17 5.99
C VAL A 42 8.06 -10.66 4.55
N ASP A 43 8.36 -11.92 4.26
CA ASP A 43 8.17 -12.51 2.93
C ASP A 43 6.69 -12.43 2.50
N ARG A 44 5.77 -12.86 3.38
CA ARG A 44 4.32 -12.82 3.11
C ARG A 44 3.78 -11.39 3.00
N LEU A 45 4.30 -10.45 3.79
CA LEU A 45 3.92 -9.05 3.67
C LEU A 45 4.34 -8.49 2.30
N GLY A 46 5.54 -8.83 1.85
CA GLY A 46 6.04 -8.50 0.51
C GLY A 46 5.11 -8.99 -0.59
N ASP A 47 4.73 -10.28 -0.54
CA ASP A 47 3.82 -10.88 -1.53
C ASP A 47 2.47 -10.15 -1.59
N VAL A 48 1.89 -9.81 -0.44
CA VAL A 48 0.61 -9.09 -0.36
C VAL A 48 0.72 -7.68 -0.97
N LEU A 49 1.81 -6.96 -0.68
CA LEU A 49 2.03 -5.60 -1.19
C LEU A 49 2.28 -5.58 -2.71
N ILE A 50 3.06 -6.54 -3.22
CA ILE A 50 3.31 -6.69 -4.66
C ILE A 50 2.02 -7.06 -5.39
N MET A 51 1.29 -8.05 -4.89
CA MET A 51 0.01 -8.47 -5.47
C MET A 51 -0.99 -7.32 -5.56
N ARG A 52 -1.08 -6.49 -4.51
CA ARG A 52 -1.93 -5.30 -4.48
C ARG A 52 -1.54 -4.30 -5.57
N THR A 53 -0.24 -4.06 -5.73
CA THR A 53 0.29 -3.09 -6.69
C THR A 53 -0.01 -3.51 -8.15
N MET A 54 0.10 -4.81 -8.45
CA MET A 54 -0.23 -5.34 -9.79
C MET A 54 -1.71 -5.18 -10.17
N ARG A 55 -2.62 -5.05 -9.20
CA ARG A 55 -4.06 -4.82 -9.45
C ARG A 55 -4.44 -3.36 -9.67
N GLN A 56 -3.59 -2.42 -9.28
CA GLN A 56 -3.92 -0.99 -9.28
C GLN A 56 -3.17 -0.17 -10.33
N MET A 57 -2.37 -0.78 -11.21
CA MET A 57 -1.77 -0.03 -12.31
C MET A 57 -2.86 0.58 -13.21
N PRO A 58 -2.99 1.92 -13.28
CA PRO A 58 -3.67 2.52 -14.41
C PRO A 58 -2.78 2.25 -15.63
N VAL A 59 -3.40 1.79 -16.72
CA VAL A 59 -2.74 1.72 -18.03
C VAL A 59 -2.39 3.16 -18.40
N PHE A 60 -1.17 3.62 -18.07
CA PHE A 60 -0.67 4.89 -18.55
C PHE A 60 -0.63 4.84 -20.07
N GLY A 61 -1.18 5.89 -20.69
CA GLY A 61 -1.58 5.95 -22.09
C GLY A 61 -0.61 5.29 -23.07
N ARG A 62 -1.17 4.38 -23.88
CA ARG A 62 -0.57 3.88 -25.14
C ARG A 62 -1.21 4.58 -26.33
N ASP A 63 -1.50 5.87 -26.17
CA ASP A 63 -2.19 6.72 -27.12
C ASP A 63 -1.29 7.88 -27.56
N HIS A 64 -0.07 7.53 -27.99
CA HIS A 64 0.66 8.33 -28.96
C HIS A 64 1.09 7.39 -30.09
N SER A 65 0.22 7.24 -31.09
CA SER A 65 0.59 6.72 -32.40
C SER A 65 1.55 7.71 -33.06
N PRO A 66 2.72 7.33 -33.58
CA PRO A 66 3.64 8.25 -34.29
C PRO A 66 3.12 8.72 -35.66
N SER A 67 1.83 8.58 -35.96
CA SER A 67 1.26 8.75 -37.31
C SER A 67 0.57 10.11 -37.55
N GLU A 68 0.75 11.09 -36.68
CA GLU A 68 0.20 12.46 -36.85
C GLU A 68 1.29 13.56 -36.89
N MET A 69 2.43 13.25 -37.52
CA MET A 69 3.38 14.23 -38.07
C MET A 69 3.48 14.03 -39.58
#